data_AF-A0A920F1F5-F1
#
_entry.id   AF-A0A920F1F5-F1
#
_cell.length_a   1.000
_cell.length_b   1.000
_cell.length_c   1.000
_cell.angle_alpha   90.00
_cell.angle_beta   90.00
_cell.angle_gamma   90.00
#
_symmetry.space_group_name_H-M   'P 1'
#
loop_
_entity.id
_entity.type
_entity.pdbx_description
1 polymer ?
#
loop_
_entity_poly.entity_id
_entity_poly.type
_entity_poly.pdbx_seq_one_letter_code
_entity_poly.pdbx_strand_id
1 'polypeptide(L)' 'MFKGLKLKKILVTGADGFIGSHMVERLVLNDFTVKALTQYNSF' A
#
# COMPACT_ATOMS: atom_id res chain seq x y z
N MET A 1 -16.94 23.54 6.75
CA MET A 1 -15.53 23.21 7.05
C MET A 1 -15.16 21.98 6.20
N PHE A 2 -14.01 22.02 5.54
CA PHE A 2 -13.64 21.26 4.32
C PHE A 2 -14.03 19.76 4.30
N LYS A 3 -14.76 19.36 3.26
CA LYS A 3 -15.00 17.94 2.91
C LYS A 3 -13.69 17.42 2.32
N GLY A 4 -12.83 16.88 3.19
CA GLY A 4 -11.45 16.50 2.88
C GLY A 4 -11.36 15.65 1.61
N LEU A 5 -10.41 15.99 0.74
CA LEU A 5 -9.98 15.14 -0.35
C LEU A 5 -9.74 13.75 0.23
N LYS A 6 -10.55 12.75 -0.16
CA LYS A 6 -10.28 11.36 0.17
C LYS A 6 -8.90 11.05 -0.40
N LEU A 7 -7.87 11.00 0.45
CA LEU A 7 -6.57 10.41 0.12
C LEU A 7 -6.88 9.10 -0.61
N LYS A 8 -6.46 8.98 -1.87
CA LYS A 8 -6.74 7.80 -2.69
C LYS A 8 -6.17 6.59 -1.95
N LYS A 9 -7.04 5.74 -1.41
CA LYS A 9 -6.64 4.54 -0.68
C LYS A 9 -6.21 3.49 -1.70
N ILE A 10 -4.96 3.03 -1.59
CA ILE A 10 -4.38 2.03 -2.51
C ILE A 10 -4.32 0.69 -1.78
N LEU A 11 -4.84 -0.37 -2.40
CA LEU A 11 -4.65 -1.75 -1.94
C LEU A 11 -3.51 -2.37 -2.74
N VAL A 12 -2.51 -2.89 -2.04
CA VAL A 12 -1.41 -3.66 -2.64
C VAL A 12 -1.50 -5.10 -2.14
N THR A 13 -1.69 -6.05 -3.06
CA THR A 13 -1.59 -7.50 -2.78
C THR A 13 -0.17 -7.99 -3.09
N GLY A 14 0.30 -9.02 -2.39
CA GLY A 14 1.71 -9.46 -2.49
C GLY A 14 2.69 -8.40 -1.96
N ALA A 15 2.25 -7.62 -0.97
CA ALA A 15 2.93 -6.42 -0.48
C ALA A 15 4.27 -6.69 0.25
N ASP A 16 4.56 -7.93 0.66
CA ASP A 16 5.83 -8.31 1.28
C ASP A 16 6.84 -8.92 0.29
N GLY A 17 6.44 -9.14 -0.96
CA GLY A 17 7.34 -9.65 -2.00
C GLY A 17 8.41 -8.62 -2.38
N PHE A 18 9.42 -9.04 -3.14
CA PHE A 18 10.53 -8.16 -3.54
C PHE A 18 10.04 -6.85 -4.19
N ILE A 19 9.15 -6.93 -5.17
CA ILE A 19 8.60 -5.74 -5.85
C ILE A 19 7.54 -5.04 -4.98
N GLY A 20 6.66 -5.83 -4.34
CA GLY A 20 5.54 -5.31 -3.57
C GLY A 20 5.98 -4.42 -2.41
N SER A 21 7.02 -4.83 -1.69
CA SER A 21 7.57 -4.11 -0.54
C SER A 21 8.10 -2.72 -0.93
N HIS A 22 8.89 -2.63 -2.01
CA HIS A 22 9.42 -1.36 -2.52
C HIS A 22 8.32 -0.46 -3.09
N MET A 23 7.30 -1.04 -3.71
CA MET A 23 6.14 -0.27 -4.20
C MET A 23 5.37 0.34 -3.02
N VAL A 24 5.12 -0.43 -1.96
CA VAL A 24 4.48 0.08 -0.73
C VAL A 24 5.32 1.19 -0.10
N GLU A 25 6.64 1.00 0.02
CA GLU A 25 7.56 2.02 0.54
C GLU A 25 7.43 3.33 -0.26
N ARG A 26 7.52 3.26 -1.59
CA ARG A 26 7.36 4.44 -2.46
C ARG A 26 6.00 5.11 -2.30
N LEU A 27 4.92 4.34 -2.22
CA LEU A 27 3.58 4.92 -2.05
C LEU A 27 3.43 5.63 -0.69
N VAL A 28 3.94 5.03 0.38
CA VAL A 28 3.92 5.66 1.71
C VAL A 28 4.76 6.94 1.73
N LEU A 29 5.95 6.92 1.11
CA LEU A 29 6.81 8.11 0.97
C LEU A 29 6.20 9.24 0.13
N ASN A 30 5.17 8.95 -0.70
CA ASN A 30 4.44 9.93 -1.49
C ASN A 30 3.07 10.28 -0.86
N ASP A 31 2.93 10.14 0.46
CA ASP A 31 1.73 10.49 1.24
C ASP A 31 0.43 9.75 0.84
N PHE A 32 0.57 8.58 0.20
CA PHE A 32 -0.60 7.75 -0.09
C PHE A 32 -1.00 6.91 1.13
N THR A 33 -2.30 6.78 1.35
CA THR A 33 -2.85 5.81 2.30
C THR A 33 -2.84 4.42 1.67
N VAL A 34 -1.98 3.53 2.15
CA VAL A 34 -1.82 2.18 1.61
C VAL A 34 -2.41 1.13 2.55
N LYS A 35 -3.12 0.15 2.00
CA LYS A 35 -3.46 -1.11 2.66
C LYS A 35 -2.63 -2.21 2.00
N ALA A 36 -1.67 -2.76 2.74
CA ALA A 36 -0.85 -3.88 2.31
C ALA A 36 -1.54 -5.20 2.69
N LEU A 37 -1.58 -6.16 1.76
CA LEU A 37 -2.04 -7.52 2.00
C LEU A 37 -1.02 -8.48 1.39
N THR A 38 -0.56 -9.45 2.17
CA THR A 38 0.20 -10.58 1.62
C THR A 38 -0.30 -11.88 2.20
N GLN A 39 -0.40 -12.89 1.35
CA GLN A 39 -0.57 -14.26 1.76
C GLN A 39 0.75 -14.98 1.53
N TYR A 40 1.45 -15.30 2.62
CA TYR A 40 2.67 -16.08 2.55
C TYR A 40 2.28 -17.57 2.50
N ASN A 41 2.42 -18.19 1.32
CA ASN A 41 2.21 -19.63 1.16
C ASN A 41 3.57 -20.32 1.26
N SER A 42 3.99 -20.67 2.48
CA SER A 42 5.09 -21.60 2.71
C SER A 42 4.51 -23.01 2.82
N PHE A 43 4.65 -23.78 1.75
CA PHE A 43 4.42 -25.23 1.75
C PHE A 43 5.68 -25.97 2.18
#